data_AF-A0A1Q6ZCI6-F1
#
_entry.id   AF-A0A1Q6ZCI6-F1
#
_cell.length_a   1.000
_cell.length_b   1.000
_cell.length_c   1.000
_cell.angle_alpha   90.00
_cell.angle_beta   90.00
_cell.angle_gamma   90.00
#
_symmetry.space_group_name_H-M   'P 1'
#
loop_
_entity.id
_entity.type
_entity.pdbx_description
1 polymer ?
#
loop_
_entity_poly.entity_id
_entity_poly.type
_entity_poly.pdbx_seq_one_letter_code
_entity_poly.pdbx_strand_id
1 'polypeptide(L)'
;MVRELRQNLAKCRKVILDENLDLKTRERWTQLYNNTSQILNQLLKDRQMRDWEKRLREIEKHRGIPGRTVRHQIPPEPEMAKPEK
;
A
#
# COMPACT_ATOMS: atom_id res chain seq x y z
N MET A 1 2.02 13.79 8.15
CA MET A 1 2.44 12.71 7.22
C MET A 1 1.48 12.48 6.04
N VAL A 2 0.32 11.82 6.17
CA VAL A 2 -0.59 11.54 5.01
C VAL A 2 -1.03 12.82 4.28
N ARG A 3 -1.36 13.88 5.03
CA ARG A 3 -1.71 15.20 4.47
C ARG A 3 -0.58 15.81 3.65
N GLU A 4 0.66 15.70 4.13
CA GLU A 4 1.85 16.23 3.46
C GLU A 4 2.16 15.45 2.18
N LEU A 5 2.03 14.11 2.22
CA LEU A 5 2.21 13.27 1.02
C LEU A 5 1.18 13.62 -0.07
N ARG A 6 -0.08 13.86 0.31
CA ARG A 6 -1.11 14.34 -0.62
C ARG A 6 -0.79 15.71 -1.20
N GLN A 7 -0.30 16.64 -0.37
CA GLN A 7 0.12 17.96 -0.84
C GLN A 7 1.33 17.89 -1.78
N ASN A 8 2.30 17.02 -1.50
CA ASN A 8 3.45 16.80 -2.36
C ASN A 8 3.05 16.18 -3.71
N LEU A 9 2.13 15.20 -3.73
CA LEU A 9 1.59 14.67 -4.98
C LEU A 9 0.87 15.73 -5.80
N ALA A 10 0.07 16.60 -5.16
CA ALA A 10 -0.61 17.70 -5.84
C ALA A 10 0.38 18.70 -6.46
N LYS A 11 1.48 19.02 -5.75
CA LYS A 11 2.56 19.87 -6.28
C LYS A 11 3.27 19.21 -7.45
N CYS A 12 3.67 17.94 -7.32
CA CYS A 12 4.34 17.20 -8.39
C CYS A 12 3.44 17.14 -9.64
N ARG A 13 2.14 16.87 -9.47
CA ARG A 13 1.18 16.82 -10.59
C ARG A 13 1.07 18.16 -11.32
N LYS A 14 1.07 19.29 -10.59
CA LYS A 14 1.06 20.62 -11.22
C LYS A 14 2.30 20.86 -12.08
N VAL A 15 3.47 20.44 -11.59
CA VAL A 15 4.74 20.62 -12.32
C VAL A 15 4.83 19.69 -13.53
N ILE A 16 4.44 18.42 -13.42
CA ILE A 16 4.50 17.44 -14.52
C ILE A 16 3.60 17.87 -15.69
N LEU A 17 2.45 18.48 -15.40
CA LEU A 17 1.49 18.96 -16.40
C LEU A 17 1.89 20.27 -17.09
N ASP A 18 2.96 20.92 -16.65
CA ASP A 18 3.49 22.10 -17.34
C ASP A 18 4.10 21.67 -18.69
N GLU A 19 3.51 22.14 -19.78
CA GLU A 19 3.91 21.82 -21.16
C GLU A 19 5.27 22.38 -21.53
N ASN A 20 5.70 23.46 -20.87
CA ASN A 20 6.99 24.13 -21.13
C ASN A 20 8.16 23.50 -20.35
N LEU A 21 7.90 22.46 -19.56
CA LEU A 21 8.91 21.82 -18.74
C LEU A 21 9.83 20.94 -19.59
N ASP A 22 11.14 21.04 -19.34
CA ASP A 22 12.11 20.17 -19.99
C ASP A 22 11.92 18.70 -19.59
N LEU A 23 12.25 17.80 -20.52
CA LEU A 23 12.04 16.36 -20.36
C LEU A 23 12.77 15.79 -19.13
N LYS A 24 13.98 16.26 -18.82
CA LYS A 24 14.79 15.74 -17.71
C LYS A 24 14.22 16.14 -16.36
N THR A 25 13.75 17.38 -16.24
CA THR A 25 13.05 17.85 -15.05
C THR A 25 11.71 17.17 -14.91
N ARG A 26 10.95 16.98 -16.01
CA ARG A 26 9.68 16.23 -16.00
C ARG A 26 9.88 14.79 -15.52
N GLU A 27 10.92 14.10 -15.99
CA GLU A 27 11.26 12.74 -15.53
C GLU A 27 11.53 12.73 -14.02
N ARG A 28 12.36 13.64 -13.53
CA ARG A 28 12.68 13.74 -12.09
C ARG A 28 11.44 13.98 -11.23
N TRP A 29 10.54 14.87 -11.65
CA TRP A 29 9.27 15.11 -10.94
C TRP A 29 8.32 13.91 -11.02
N THR A 30 8.31 13.18 -12.13
CA THR A 30 7.53 11.95 -12.30
C THR A 30 8.03 10.85 -11.36
N GLN A 31 9.34 10.68 -11.23
CA GLN A 31 9.93 9.75 -10.26
C GLN A 31 9.55 10.13 -8.82
N LEU A 32 9.64 11.41 -8.46
CA LEU A 32 9.24 11.89 -7.14
C LEU A 32 7.74 11.65 -6.87
N TYR A 33 6.89 11.89 -7.87
CA TYR A 33 5.45 11.61 -7.80
C TYR A 33 5.20 10.11 -7.55
N ASN A 34 5.83 9.23 -8.32
CA ASN A 34 5.67 7.78 -8.20
C ASN A 34 6.11 7.29 -6.82
N ASN A 35 7.29 7.72 -6.34
CA ASN A 35 7.80 7.35 -5.02
C ASN A 35 6.86 7.82 -3.90
N THR A 36 6.39 9.07 -3.98
CA THR A 36 5.45 9.63 -2.99
C THR A 36 4.11 8.87 -2.99
N SER A 37 3.63 8.46 -4.17
CA SER A 37 2.41 7.67 -4.34
C SER A 37 2.55 6.27 -3.74
N GLN A 38 3.67 5.60 -3.96
CA GLN A 38 3.96 4.29 -3.37
C GLN A 38 3.98 4.35 -1.84
N ILE A 39 4.68 5.33 -1.26
CA ILE A 39 4.74 5.53 0.20
C ILE A 39 3.35 5.79 0.77
N LEU A 40 2.56 6.66 0.11
CA LEU A 40 1.20 6.96 0.53
C LEU A 40 0.31 5.71 0.51
N ASN A 41 0.39 4.91 -0.56
CA ASN A 41 -0.37 3.68 -0.68
C ASN A 41 0.00 2.67 0.41
N GLN A 42 1.29 2.52 0.71
CA GLN A 42 1.73 1.62 1.77
C GLN A 42 1.19 2.05 3.14
N LEU A 43 1.30 3.33 3.48
CA LEU A 43 0.77 3.87 4.74
C LEU A 43 -0.75 3.68 4.88
N LEU A 44 -1.49 3.83 3.77
CA LEU A 44 -2.94 3.61 3.79
C LEU A 44 -3.29 2.14 3.99
N LYS A 45 -2.58 1.22 3.30
CA LYS A 45 -2.73 -0.23 3.49
C LYS A 45 -2.43 -0.64 4.92
N ASP A 46 -1.34 -0.15 5.51
CA ASP A 46 -0.95 -0.47 6.89
C ASP A 46 -2.00 0.01 7.90
N ARG A 47 -2.57 1.20 7.68
CA ARG A 47 -3.66 1.72 8.52
C ARG A 47 -4.93 0.88 8.40
N GLN A 48 -5.30 0.49 7.18
CA GLN A 48 -6.44 -0.38 6.95
C GLN A 48 -6.22 -1.74 7.63
N MET A 49 -5.04 -2.34 7.46
CA MET A 49 -4.69 -3.63 8.06
C MET A 49 -4.82 -3.59 9.59
N ARG A 50 -4.29 -2.55 10.24
CA ARG A 50 -4.43 -2.39 11.71
C ARG A 50 -5.88 -2.22 12.15
N ASP A 51 -6.69 -1.48 11.39
CA ASP A 51 -8.12 -1.32 11.70
C ASP A 51 -8.87 -2.64 11.53
N TRP A 52 -8.57 -3.40 10.46
CA TRP A 52 -9.08 -4.75 10.25
C TRP A 52 -8.70 -5.70 11.39
N GLU A 53 -7.43 -5.73 11.80
CA GLU A 53 -6.97 -6.54 12.93
C GLU A 53 -7.70 -6.16 14.23
N LYS A 54 -7.91 -4.87 14.47
CA LYS A 54 -8.64 -4.40 15.66
C LYS A 54 -10.09 -4.87 15.66
N ARG A 55 -10.80 -4.68 14.53
CA ARG A 55 -12.20 -5.14 14.39
C ARG A 55 -12.32 -6.65 14.52
N LEU A 56 -11.37 -7.39 13.96
CA LEU A 56 -11.34 -8.84 14.08
C LEU A 56 -11.20 -9.29 15.53
N ARG A 57 -10.27 -8.68 16.29
CA ARG A 57 -10.10 -8.97 17.73
C ARG A 57 -11.36 -8.64 18.53
N GLU A 58 -12.06 -7.55 18.22
CA GLU A 58 -13.33 -7.20 18.87
C GLU A 58 -14.42 -8.25 18.59
N ILE A 59 -14.54 -8.71 17.35
CA ILE A 59 -15.48 -9.78 16.96
C ILE A 59 -15.13 -11.09 17.67
N GLU A 60 -13.87 -11.50 17.68
CA GLU A 60 -13.41 -12.73 18.36
C GLU A 60 -13.68 -12.68 19.85
N LYS A 61 -13.42 -11.53 20.49
CA LYS A 61 -13.74 -11.30 21.91
C LYS A 61 -15.23 -11.45 22.18
N HIS A 62 -16.09 -10.91 21.33
CA HIS A 62 -17.54 -11.04 21.48
C HIS A 62 -18.05 -12.47 21.22
N ARG A 63 -17.38 -13.23 20.36
CA ARG A 63 -17.71 -14.63 20.07
C ARG A 63 -17.12 -15.64 21.06
N GLY A 64 -16.31 -15.19 22.03
CA GLY A 64 -15.67 -16.06 23.03
C GLY A 64 -14.65 -17.04 22.41
N ILE A 65 -14.16 -16.77 21.20
CA ILE A 65 -13.16 -17.61 20.53
C ILE A 65 -11.78 -17.20 21.08
N PRO A 66 -11.03 -18.09 21.75
CA PRO A 66 -9.70 -17.76 22.23
C PRO A 66 -8.79 -17.47 21.02
N GLY A 67 -8.24 -16.25 21.00
CA GLY A 67 -7.54 -15.65 19.86
C GLY A 67 -6.52 -16.57 19.22
N ARG A 68 -6.93 -17.26 18.15
CA ARG A 68 -6.00 -17.89 17.23
C ARG A 68 -5.58 -16.77 16.31
N THR A 69 -4.58 -16.00 16.73
CA THR A 69 -3.82 -15.12 15.83
C THR A 69 -3.27 -16.01 14.73
N VAL A 70 -4.06 -16.19 13.67
CA VAL A 70 -3.60 -16.70 12.39
C VAL A 70 -2.65 -15.61 11.93
N ARG A 71 -1.37 -15.75 12.30
CA ARG A 71 -0.28 -15.21 11.50
C ARG A 71 -0.65 -15.59 10.09
N HIS A 72 -1.10 -14.62 9.30
CA HIS A 72 -1.36 -14.82 7.88
C HIS A 72 -0.03 -15.23 7.27
N GLN A 73 0.22 -16.54 7.25
CA GLN A 73 1.08 -17.17 6.28
C GLN A 73 0.41 -16.81 4.96
N ILE A 74 1.11 -15.98 4.18
CA ILE A 74 0.86 -15.84 2.76
C ILE A 74 0.67 -17.27 2.23
N PRO A 75 -0.44 -17.60 1.53
CA PRO A 75 -0.62 -18.95 1.01
C PRO A 75 0.62 -19.28 0.16
N PRO A 76 1.33 -20.40 0.40
CA PRO A 76 2.33 -20.83 -0.55
C PRO A 76 1.62 -21.03 -1.89
N GLU A 77 2.21 -20.51 -2.97
CA GLU A 77 1.70 -20.71 -4.32
C GLU A 77 1.35 -22.19 -4.54
N PRO A 78 0.27 -22.49 -5.30
CA PRO A 78 -0.11 -23.86 -5.56
C PRO A 78 1.06 -24.59 -6.23
N GLU A 79 1.61 -25.58 -5.53
CA GLU A 79 2.68 -26.43 -6.02
C GLU A 79 2.18 -27.08 -7.33
N MET A 80 2.66 -26.60 -8.47
CA MET A 80 2.30 -27.15 -9.77
C MET A 80 2.68 -28.62 -9.77
N ALA A 81 1.67 -29.47 -9.95
CA ALA A 81 1.78 -30.92 -9.99
C ALA A 81 3.00 -31.34 -10.82
N LYS A 82 3.89 -32.12 -10.19
CA LYS A 82 5.04 -32.72 -10.87
C LYS A 82 4.53 -33.70 -11.94
N PRO A 83 5.11 -33.72 -13.14
CA PRO A 83 4.71 -34.68 -14.17
C PRO A 83 5.13 -36.08 -13.74
N GLU A 84 4.19 -37.02 -13.75
CA GLU A 84 4.47 -38.44 -13.59
C GLU A 84 5.35 -38.92 -14.76
N LYS A 85 6.35 -39.73 -14.42
CA LYS A 85 7.24 -40.42 -15.37
C LYS A 85 6.67 -41.77 -15.76
#